data_AF-A0A1M7P969-F1
#
_entry.id   AF-A0A1M7P969-F1
#
_cell.length_a   1.000
_cell.length_b   1.000
_cell.length_c   1.000
_cell.angle_alpha   90.00
_cell.angle_beta   90.00
_cell.angle_gamma   90.00
#
_symmetry.space_group_name_H-M   'P 1'
#
loop_
_entity.id
_entity.type
_entity.pdbx_description
1 polymer ?
#
loop_
_entity_poly.entity_id
_entity_poly.type
_entity_poly.pdbx_seq_one_letter_code
_entity_poly.pdbx_strand_id
1 'polypeptide(L)' 'MKQFREIIRAPGEFQEKVYDGLKFLEKRLEDGRGVRLNMDSTFKGFID' A
#
# COMPACT_ATOMS: atom_id res chain seq x y z
N MET A 1 7.86 4.79 -10.71
CA MET A 1 6.86 5.82 -10.30
C MET A 1 5.49 5.74 -11.00
N LYS A 2 5.38 5.27 -12.25
CA LYS A 2 4.07 5.17 -12.95
C LYS A 2 3.08 4.25 -12.21
N GLN A 3 3.49 3.02 -11.90
CA GLN A 3 2.70 2.03 -11.16
C GLN A 3 2.26 2.55 -9.78
N PHE A 4 3.16 3.18 -9.02
CA PHE A 4 2.80 3.79 -7.73
C PHE A 4 1.66 4.81 -7.89
N ARG A 5 1.76 5.71 -8.87
CA ARG A 5 0.70 6.71 -9.12
C ARG A 5 -0.62 6.08 -9.55
N GLU A 6 -0.58 5.00 -10.32
CA GLU A 6 -1.79 4.25 -10.68
C GLU A 6 -2.47 3.64 -9.46
N ILE A 7 -1.71 2.97 -8.58
CA ILE A 7 -2.25 2.33 -7.38
C ILE A 7 -2.81 3.36 -6.38
N ILE A 8 -2.12 4.49 -6.19
CA ILE A 8 -2.61 5.57 -5.31
C ILE A 8 -3.95 6.12 -5.81
N ARG A 9 -4.08 6.36 -7.12
CA ARG A 9 -5.26 6.97 -7.74
C ARG A 9 -6.40 6.00 -8.01
N ALA A 10 -6.13 4.70 -8.03
CA ALA A 10 -7.15 3.68 -8.23
C ALA A 10 -8.17 3.69 -7.08
N PRO A 11 -9.40 3.20 -7.28
CA PRO A 11 -10.37 3.01 -6.20
C PRO A 11 -9.82 2.14 -5.06
N GLY A 12 -10.40 2.30 -3.87
CA GLY A 12 -10.00 1.58 -2.66
C GLY A 12 -9.18 2.43 -1.68
N GLU A 13 -9.10 1.94 -0.45
CA GLU A 13 -8.55 2.68 0.68
C GLU A 13 -7.28 2.01 1.20
N PHE A 14 -6.44 2.81 1.88
CA PHE A 14 -5.36 2.27 2.68
C PHE A 14 -5.93 1.70 3.97
N GLN A 15 -5.52 0.47 4.30
CA GLN A 15 -5.86 -0.19 5.55
C GLN A 15 -4.61 -0.34 6.41
N GLU A 16 -4.75 -0.11 7.71
CA GLU A 16 -3.69 -0.45 8.65
C GLU A 16 -3.55 -1.99 8.75
N LYS A 17 -2.33 -2.50 8.57
CA LYS A 17 -2.00 -3.91 8.75
C LYS A 17 -0.86 -4.06 9.75
N VAL A 18 -0.97 -5.07 10.59
CA VAL A 18 0.02 -5.38 11.63
C VAL A 18 0.72 -6.69 11.28
N TYR A 19 2.04 -6.67 11.24
CA TYR A 19 2.88 -7.84 11.03
C TYR A 19 3.95 -7.85 12.12
N ASP A 20 3.96 -8.89 12.95
CA ASP A 20 4.96 -9.07 14.02
C ASP A 20 5.17 -7.81 14.90
N GLY A 21 4.08 -7.11 15.19
CA GLY A 21 4.08 -5.86 15.97
C GLY A 21 4.41 -4.59 15.20
N LEU A 22 4.78 -4.68 13.92
CA LEU A 22 5.00 -3.54 13.02
C LEU A 22 3.72 -3.18 12.27
N LYS A 23 3.41 -1.88 12.23
CA LYS A 23 2.23 -1.33 11.55
C LYS A 23 2.60 -0.75 10.19
N PHE A 24 1.74 -0.95 9.20
CA PHE A 24 1.86 -0.40 7.86
C PHE A 24 0.52 0.05 7.33
N LEU A 25 0.54 0.98 6.37
CA LEU A 25 -0.62 1.30 5.55
C LEU A 25 -0.52 0.54 4.23
N GLU A 26 -1.51 -0.29 3.94
CA GLU A 26 -1.56 -1.09 2.71
C GLU A 26 -2.78 -0.76 1.87
N LYS A 27 -2.57 -0.62 0.57
CA LYS A 27 -3.65 -0.58 -0.42
C LYS A 27 -3.42 -1.67 -1.44
N ARG A 28 -4.38 -2.58 -1.56
CA ARG A 28 -4.40 -3.65 -2.58
C ARG A 28 -5.57 -3.42 -3.53
N LEU A 29 -5.30 -3.55 -4.82
CA LEU A 29 -6.29 -3.49 -5.88
C LEU A 29 -6.79 -4.90 -6.20
N GLU A 30 -7.95 -4.99 -6.84
CA GLU A 30 -8.54 -6.25 -7.30
C GLU A 30 -7.69 -6.95 -8.37
N ASP A 31 -6.84 -6.21 -9.08
CA ASP A 31 -5.91 -6.73 -10.08
C ASP A 31 -4.64 -7.37 -9.46
N GLY A 32 -4.57 -7.47 -8.13
CA GLY A 32 -3.46 -8.04 -7.38
C GLY A 32 -2.36 -7.04 -7.03
N ARG A 33 -2.29 -5.87 -7.69
CA ARG A 33 -1.25 -4.88 -7.39
C ARG A 33 -1.56 -4.16 -6.08
N GLY A 34 -0.51 -3.83 -5.33
CA GLY A 34 -0.64 -3.04 -4.12
C GLY A 34 0.59 -2.25 -3.73
N VAL A 35 0.41 -1.35 -2.78
CA VAL A 35 1.45 -0.52 -2.19
C VAL A 35 1.39 -0.64 -0.68
N ARG A 36 2.57 -0.79 -0.07
CA ARG A 36 2.78 -0.66 1.36
C ARG A 36 3.51 0.65 1.65
N LEU A 37 3.01 1.39 2.63
CA LEU A 37 3.65 2.56 3.22
C LEU A 37 3.99 2.25 4.68
N ASN A 38 5.06 2.88 5.16
CA ASN A 38 5.29 2.99 6.60
C ASN A 38 4.20 3.89 7.24
N MET A 39 4.11 3.90 8.56
CA MET A 39 3.14 4.75 9.28
C MET A 39 3.39 6.26 9.11
N ASP A 40 4.61 6.65 8.75
CA ASP A 40 4.96 8.03 8.36
C ASP A 40 4.58 8.35 6.90
N SER A 41 3.81 7.47 6.23
CA SER A 41 3.40 7.55 4.83
C SER A 41 4.53 7.51 3.81
N THR A 42 5.77 7.22 4.22
CA THR A 42 6.86 6.97 3.27
C THR A 42 6.68 5.64 2.56
N PHE A 43 7.11 5.57 1.30
CA PHE A 43 7.00 4.36 0.51
C PHE A 43 7.86 3.24 1.08
N LYS A 44 7.23 2.10 1.43
CA LYS A 44 7.93 0.91 1.91
C LYS A 44 8.20 -0.08 0.78
N GLY A 45 7.22 -0.31 -0.09
CA GLY A 45 7.36 -1.26 -1.19
C GLY A 45 6.05 -1.50 -1.95
N PHE A 46 6.15 -2.20 -3.07
CA PHE A 46 5.00 -2.81 -3.71
C PHE A 46 4.67 -4.13 -3.00
N ILE A 47 3.40 -4.51 -3.04
CA ILE A 47 2.90 -5.80 -2.55
C ILE A 47 2.01 -6.40 -3.63
N ASP A 48 2.19 -7.67 -3.94
CA ASP A 48 1.31 -8.52 -4.75
C ASP A 48 0.71 -9.65 -3.91
#